data_AF-A0A517VMH1-F1
#
_entry.id   AF-A0A517VMH1-F1
#
_cell.length_a   1.000
_cell.length_b   1.000
_cell.length_c   1.000
_cell.angle_alpha   90.00
_cell.angle_beta   90.00
_cell.angle_gamma   90.00
#
_symmetry.space_group_name_H-M   'P 1'
#
loop_
_entity.id
_entity.type
_entity.pdbx_description
1 polymer ?
#
loop_
_entity_poly.entity_id
_entity_poly.type
_entity_poly.pdbx_seq_one_letter_code
_entity_poly.pdbx_strand_id
1 'polypeptide(L)'
;MDTDSPLPARKKRFPFMIVLAVLAMVVGYTLLVIEGRNLEYKKIKAVHLEFLELQKQNASNAEWQAFKQSVHNRIDPVIKELEQAATSGHPDLKLLFWASVDHMYPMLDNARVSKSRDQELFEKRLSQAEAYVFK
;
A
#
# COMPACT_ATOMS: atom_id res chain seq x y z
N MET A 1 -74.12 -5.89 -3.88
CA MET A 1 -73.41 -4.94 -3.00
C MET A 1 -72.03 -5.55 -2.85
N ASP A 2 -71.21 -5.34 -3.88
CA ASP A 2 -70.06 -6.17 -4.19
C ASP A 2 -68.81 -5.32 -3.98
N THR A 3 -68.06 -5.66 -2.93
CA THR A 3 -66.83 -4.97 -2.57
C THR A 3 -65.67 -5.59 -3.32
N ASP A 4 -65.41 -5.12 -4.55
CA ASP A 4 -64.17 -5.37 -5.25
C ASP A 4 -63.04 -4.57 -4.58
N SER A 5 -62.15 -5.27 -3.89
CA SER A 5 -60.87 -4.70 -3.42
C SER A 5 -59.76 -5.12 -4.40
N PRO A 6 -59.01 -4.19 -5.00
CA PRO A 6 -57.98 -4.56 -5.96
C PRO A 6 -56.74 -5.11 -5.24
N LEU A 7 -56.28 -6.29 -5.66
CA LEU A 7 -55.02 -6.90 -5.21
C LEU A 7 -53.82 -6.00 -5.56
N PRO A 8 -52.81 -5.87 -4.70
CA PRO A 8 -51.68 -4.99 -4.94
C PRO A 8 -50.81 -5.50 -6.10
N ALA A 9 -50.51 -4.59 -7.03
CA ALA A 9 -49.70 -4.85 -8.22
C ALA A 9 -48.31 -5.42 -7.86
N ARG A 10 -48.01 -6.62 -8.38
CA ARG A 10 -46.71 -7.28 -8.25
C ARG A 10 -45.63 -6.44 -8.94
N LYS A 11 -44.86 -5.66 -8.17
CA LYS A 11 -43.70 -4.89 -8.67
C LYS A 11 -42.69 -5.85 -9.32
N LYS A 12 -42.63 -5.82 -10.66
CA LYS A 12 -41.54 -6.46 -11.43
C LYS A 12 -40.24 -5.73 -11.09
N ARG A 13 -39.45 -6.30 -10.18
CA ARG A 13 -38.08 -5.82 -9.89
C ARG A 13 -37.28 -5.93 -11.18
N PHE A 14 -36.93 -4.77 -11.75
CA PHE A 14 -36.26 -4.65 -13.03
C PHE A 14 -34.88 -5.33 -12.99
N PRO A 15 -34.53 -6.19 -13.97
CA PRO A 15 -33.24 -6.89 -14.03
C PRO A 15 -32.05 -5.92 -14.09
N PHE A 16 -32.28 -4.67 -14.49
CA PHE A 16 -31.30 -3.58 -14.48
C PHE A 16 -30.68 -3.33 -13.10
N MET A 17 -31.44 -3.48 -12.01
CA MET A 17 -30.91 -3.33 -10.64
C MET A 17 -29.88 -4.41 -10.29
N ILE A 18 -30.10 -5.64 -10.75
CA ILE A 18 -29.17 -6.75 -10.53
C ILE A 18 -27.90 -6.51 -11.34
N VAL A 19 -28.03 -6.09 -12.60
CA VAL A 19 -26.87 -5.76 -13.45
C VAL A 19 -26.05 -4.61 -12.85
N LEU A 20 -26.69 -3.54 -12.36
CA LEU A 20 -26.03 -2.42 -11.68
C LEU A 20 -25.33 -2.85 -10.38
N ALA A 21 -25.96 -3.73 -9.58
CA ALA A 21 -25.36 -4.25 -8.36
C ALA A 21 -24.13 -5.11 -8.64
N VAL A 22 -24.19 -5.97 -9.66
CA VAL A 22 -23.03 -6.78 -10.10
C VAL A 22 -21.92 -5.87 -10.63
N LEU A 23 -22.24 -4.84 -11.41
CA LEU A 23 -21.24 -3.90 -11.92
C LEU A 23 -20.57 -3.13 -10.78
N ALA A 24 -21.34 -2.65 -9.79
CA ALA A 24 -20.81 -1.98 -8.61
C ALA A 24 -19.93 -2.91 -7.75
N MET A 25 -20.31 -4.19 -7.64
CA MET A 25 -19.52 -5.20 -6.94
C MET A 25 -18.20 -5.51 -7.66
N VAL A 26 -18.22 -5.61 -8.99
CA VAL A 26 -17.02 -5.80 -9.80
C VAL A 26 -16.12 -4.58 -9.72
N VAL A 27 -16.66 -3.36 -9.82
CA VAL A 27 -15.89 -2.12 -9.65
C VAL A 27 -15.28 -2.04 -8.25
N GLY A 28 -16.08 -2.28 -7.20
CA GLY A 28 -15.59 -2.32 -5.82
C GLY A 28 -14.52 -3.39 -5.59
N TYR A 29 -14.68 -4.58 -6.16
CA TYR A 29 -13.69 -5.65 -6.12
C TYR A 29 -12.41 -5.27 -6.88
N THR A 30 -12.53 -4.68 -8.07
CA THR A 30 -11.35 -4.22 -8.83
C THR A 30 -10.62 -3.10 -8.10
N LEU A 31 -11.33 -2.17 -7.46
CA LEU A 31 -10.72 -1.14 -6.63
C LEU A 31 -10.01 -1.74 -5.41
N LEU A 32 -10.64 -2.68 -4.70
CA LEU A 32 -10.04 -3.40 -3.57
C LEU A 32 -8.79 -4.21 -3.99
N VAL A 33 -8.82 -4.86 -5.15
CA VAL A 33 -7.68 -5.63 -5.70
C VAL A 33 -6.56 -4.69 -6.18
N ILE A 34 -6.88 -3.53 -6.74
CA ILE A 34 -5.90 -2.51 -7.12
C ILE A 34 -5.29 -1.84 -5.88
N GLU A 35 -6.07 -1.60 -4.83
CA GLU A 35 -5.57 -1.10 -3.56
C GLU A 35 -4.70 -2.12 -2.84
N GLY A 36 -5.07 -3.40 -2.88
CA GLY A 36 -4.29 -4.50 -2.32
C GLY A 36 -2.95 -4.72 -3.00
N ARG A 37 -2.87 -4.62 -4.34
CA ARG A 37 -1.61 -4.84 -5.09
C ARG A 37 -0.52 -3.81 -4.82
N ASN A 38 -0.89 -2.63 -4.32
CA ASN A 38 0.05 -1.50 -4.17
C ASN A 38 0.18 -1.06 -2.71
N LEU A 39 -0.39 -1.81 -1.77
CA LEU A 39 -0.49 -1.38 -0.37
C LEU A 39 0.89 -1.35 0.29
N GLU A 40 1.70 -2.37 0.06
CA GLU A 40 3.06 -2.53 0.57
C GLU A 40 3.95 -1.42 0.03
N TYR A 41 3.86 -1.16 -1.29
CA TYR A 41 4.55 -0.05 -1.95
C TYR A 41 4.19 1.29 -1.29
N LYS A 42 2.89 1.57 -1.10
CA LYS A 42 2.41 2.81 -0.47
C LYS A 42 2.94 2.97 0.96
N LYS A 43 2.91 1.90 1.77
CA LYS A 43 3.43 1.91 3.15
C LYS A 43 4.93 2.24 3.19
N ILE A 44 5.73 1.59 2.33
CA ILE A 44 7.18 1.80 2.23
C ILE A 44 7.50 3.21 1.72
N LYS A 45 6.77 3.68 0.69
CA LYS A 45 6.93 5.05 0.15
C LYS A 45 6.57 6.11 1.20
N ALA A 46 5.52 5.91 1.98
CA ALA A 46 5.13 6.84 3.04
C ALA A 46 6.25 7.00 4.08
N VAL A 47 6.86 5.90 4.53
CA VAL A 47 8.02 5.95 5.44
C VAL A 47 9.19 6.72 4.83
N HIS A 48 9.46 6.53 3.54
CA HIS A 48 10.53 7.27 2.87
C HIS A 48 10.26 8.78 2.81
N LEU A 49 9.03 9.20 2.53
CA LEU A 49 8.64 10.61 2.54
C LEU A 49 8.77 11.22 3.94
N GLU A 50 8.33 10.50 4.97
CA GLU A 50 8.51 10.92 6.37
C GLU A 50 9.99 11.07 6.73
N PHE A 51 10.83 10.09 6.34
CA PHE A 51 12.28 10.15 6.52
C PHE A 51 12.90 11.40 5.89
N LEU A 52 12.54 11.72 4.64
CA LEU A 52 13.05 12.90 3.93
C LEU A 52 12.65 14.20 4.63
N GLU A 53 11.43 14.27 5.15
CA GLU A 53 10.97 15.46 5.88
C GLU A 53 11.72 15.62 7.21
N LEU A 54 11.93 14.53 7.96
CA LEU A 54 12.74 14.57 9.19
C LEU A 54 14.20 14.98 8.91
N GLN A 55 14.78 14.48 7.82
CA GLN A 55 16.13 14.86 7.38
C GLN A 55 16.19 16.37 7.06
N LYS A 56 15.22 16.88 6.30
CA LYS A 56 15.12 18.30 5.93
C LYS A 56 14.95 19.21 7.15
N GLN A 57 14.19 18.76 8.15
CA GLN A 57 13.94 19.51 9.38
C GLN A 57 15.11 19.46 10.37
N ASN A 58 16.17 18.68 10.10
CA ASN A 58 17.23 18.39 11.06
C ASN A 58 16.67 17.93 12.41
N ALA A 59 15.75 16.96 12.37
CA ALA A 59 15.06 16.45 13.55
C ALA A 59 16.03 16.13 14.69
N SER A 60 15.60 16.36 15.93
CA SER A 60 16.38 16.08 17.14
C SER A 60 16.67 14.59 17.29
N ASN A 61 17.62 14.24 18.16
CA ASN A 61 17.95 12.83 18.39
C ASN A 61 16.74 12.03 18.92
N ALA A 62 15.93 12.64 19.79
CA ALA A 62 14.74 12.00 20.34
C ALA A 62 13.69 11.71 19.25
N GLU A 63 13.40 12.69 18.39
CA GLU A 63 12.48 12.53 17.26
C GLU A 63 12.97 11.47 16.28
N TRP A 64 14.27 11.44 15.99
CA TRP A 64 14.86 10.46 15.09
C TRP A 64 14.74 9.03 15.65
N GLN A 65 15.01 8.83 16.94
CA GLN A 65 14.86 7.50 17.56
C GLN A 65 13.39 7.07 17.64
N ALA A 66 12.47 8.00 17.94
CA ALA A 66 11.03 7.71 17.92
C ALA A 66 10.56 7.31 16.52
N PHE A 67 11.05 8.00 15.48
CA PHE A 67 10.78 7.64 14.10
C PHE A 67 11.30 6.25 13.76
N LYS A 68 12.57 5.93 14.08
CA LYS A 68 13.13 4.58 13.87
C LYS A 68 12.27 3.48 14.48
N GLN A 69 11.86 3.67 15.74
CA GLN A 69 11.00 2.70 16.42
C GLN A 69 9.63 2.57 15.74
N SER A 70 9.03 3.69 15.32
CA SER A 70 7.77 3.70 14.57
C SER A 70 7.90 2.97 13.23
N VAL A 71 9.02 3.13 12.53
CA VAL A 71 9.27 2.44 11.26
C VAL A 71 9.32 0.92 11.49
N HIS A 72 10.04 0.42 12.49
CA HIS A 72 10.01 -1.01 12.83
C HIS A 72 8.59 -1.53 13.07
N ASN A 73 7.81 -0.83 13.91
CA ASN A 73 6.44 -1.24 14.21
C ASN A 73 5.53 -1.31 12.97
N ARG A 74 5.76 -0.44 11.98
CA ARG A 74 4.96 -0.34 10.75
C ARG A 74 5.44 -1.27 9.64
N ILE A 75 6.75 -1.46 9.53
CA ILE A 75 7.38 -2.12 8.38
C ILE A 75 7.75 -3.57 8.68
N ASP A 76 8.03 -3.96 9.92
CA ASP A 76 8.29 -5.38 10.25
C ASP A 76 7.13 -6.31 9.82
N PRO A 77 5.84 -5.96 10.02
CA PRO A 77 4.74 -6.77 9.50
C PRO A 77 4.72 -6.83 7.97
N VAL A 78 5.03 -5.72 7.31
CA VAL A 78 5.09 -5.62 5.84
C VAL A 78 6.23 -6.48 5.29
N ILE A 79 7.39 -6.51 5.95
CA ILE A 79 8.51 -7.37 5.59
C ILE A 79 8.10 -8.84 5.65
N LYS A 80 7.35 -9.25 6.68
CA LYS A 80 6.85 -10.64 6.80
C LYS A 80 5.86 -10.99 5.69
N GLU A 81 4.97 -10.07 5.34
CA GLU A 81 4.04 -10.24 4.21
C GLU A 81 4.82 -10.38 2.89
N LEU A 82 5.79 -9.49 2.67
CA LEU A 82 6.66 -9.49 1.49
C LEU A 82 7.54 -10.73 1.40
N GLU A 83 8.06 -11.24 2.52
CA GLU A 83 8.87 -12.47 2.55
C GLU A 83 8.07 -13.67 2.03
N GLN A 84 6.80 -13.77 2.41
CA GLN A 84 5.90 -14.83 1.95
C GLN A 84 5.50 -14.65 0.48
N ALA A 85 5.39 -13.41 0.02
CA ALA A 85 4.90 -13.07 -1.31
C ALA A 85 6.00 -12.89 -2.38
N ALA A 86 7.26 -12.72 -1.98
CA ALA A 86 8.44 -12.51 -2.84
C ALA A 86 8.86 -13.78 -3.59
N THR A 87 7.93 -14.32 -4.39
CA THR A 87 8.15 -15.42 -5.32
C THR A 87 8.62 -14.89 -6.69
N SER A 88 9.11 -15.78 -7.56
CA SER A 88 9.61 -15.41 -8.89
C SER A 88 8.57 -14.73 -9.80
N GLY A 89 7.27 -14.84 -9.50
CA GLY A 89 6.19 -14.20 -10.25
C GLY A 89 5.91 -12.74 -9.89
N HIS A 90 6.50 -12.21 -8.81
CA HIS A 90 6.21 -10.87 -8.28
C HIS A 90 7.51 -10.06 -8.06
N PRO A 91 8.14 -9.57 -9.16
CA PRO A 91 9.41 -8.85 -9.08
C PRO A 91 9.33 -7.54 -8.29
N ASP A 92 8.19 -6.87 -8.31
CA ASP A 92 7.86 -5.69 -7.50
C ASP A 92 7.97 -5.98 -6.01
N LEU A 93 7.33 -7.06 -5.53
CA LEU A 93 7.35 -7.44 -4.12
C LEU A 93 8.76 -7.84 -3.67
N LYS A 94 9.51 -8.51 -4.55
CA LYS A 94 10.92 -8.85 -4.28
C LYS A 94 11.80 -7.60 -4.13
N LEU A 95 11.60 -6.60 -4.98
CA LEU A 95 12.32 -5.33 -4.90
C LEU A 95 11.96 -4.56 -3.62
N LEU A 96 10.68 -4.56 -3.23
CA LEU A 96 10.22 -3.96 -1.97
C LEU A 96 10.78 -4.67 -0.74
N PHE A 97 10.82 -6.00 -0.76
CA PHE A 97 11.42 -6.80 0.31
C PHE A 97 12.89 -6.42 0.49
N TRP A 98 13.66 -6.44 -0.60
CA TRP A 98 15.06 -6.06 -0.61
C TRP A 98 15.29 -4.59 -0.23
N ALA A 99 14.45 -3.67 -0.67
CA ALA A 99 14.54 -2.27 -0.24
C ALA A 99 14.38 -2.16 1.28
N SER A 100 13.38 -2.85 1.84
CA SER A 100 13.03 -2.76 3.25
C SER A 100 14.06 -3.44 4.16
N VAL A 101 14.46 -4.67 3.84
CA VAL A 101 15.38 -5.46 4.68
C VAL A 101 16.82 -4.97 4.56
N ASP A 102 17.33 -4.82 3.33
CA ASP A 102 18.75 -4.59 3.14
C ASP A 102 19.14 -3.13 3.33
N HIS A 103 18.24 -2.18 3.04
CA HIS A 103 18.61 -0.76 2.92
C HIS A 103 17.80 0.20 3.77
N MET A 104 16.52 -0.07 4.07
CA MET A 104 15.72 0.86 4.87
C MET A 104 16.31 1.04 6.26
N TYR A 105 16.55 -0.05 7.01
CA TYR A 105 17.09 0.07 8.37
C TYR A 105 18.50 0.67 8.41
N PRO A 106 19.46 0.25 7.57
CA PRO A 106 20.77 0.91 7.50
C PRO A 106 20.69 2.40 7.12
N MET A 107 19.82 2.76 6.18
CA MET A 107 19.58 4.16 5.82
C MET A 107 19.12 5.00 7.01
N LEU A 108 18.22 4.48 7.85
CA LEU A 108 17.78 5.19 9.05
C LEU A 108 18.92 5.49 10.03
N ASP A 109 20.00 4.70 10.01
CA ASP A 109 21.16 4.88 10.87
C ASP A 109 22.22 5.82 10.29
N ASN A 110 22.47 5.74 8.98
CA ASN A 110 23.62 6.40 8.36
C ASN A 110 23.28 7.54 7.40
N ALA A 111 21.99 7.78 7.09
CA ALA A 111 21.56 8.79 6.14
C ALA A 111 20.90 10.01 6.79
N ARG A 112 21.04 10.20 8.11
CA ARG A 112 20.36 11.28 8.84
C ARG A 112 20.75 12.68 8.38
N VAL A 113 22.03 12.92 8.12
CA VAL A 113 22.56 14.27 7.82
C VAL A 113 22.82 14.45 6.33
N SER A 114 23.29 13.39 5.66
CA SER A 114 23.61 13.40 4.24
C SER A 114 23.16 12.10 3.62
N LYS A 115 22.88 12.13 2.31
CA LYS A 115 22.53 10.94 1.55
C LYS A 115 23.61 9.87 1.67
N SER A 116 23.22 8.66 2.08
CA SER A 116 24.12 7.52 2.19
C SER A 116 23.99 6.57 1.00
N ARG A 117 24.94 5.64 0.87
CA ARG A 117 24.85 4.55 -0.11
C ARG A 117 23.58 3.71 0.08
N ASP A 118 23.17 3.47 1.33
CA ASP A 118 21.95 2.69 1.61
C ASP A 118 20.70 3.47 1.23
N GLN A 119 20.69 4.80 1.41
CA GLN A 119 19.60 5.63 0.87
C GLN A 119 19.50 5.53 -0.65
N GLU A 120 20.63 5.62 -1.37
CA GLU A 120 20.64 5.50 -2.83
C GLU A 120 20.13 4.13 -3.31
N LEU A 121 20.58 3.05 -2.66
CA LEU A 121 20.16 1.70 -3.00
C LEU A 121 18.69 1.45 -2.66
N PHE A 122 18.22 1.99 -1.53
CA PHE A 122 16.82 1.99 -1.16
C PHE A 122 15.97 2.68 -2.24
N GLU A 123 16.29 3.93 -2.58
CA GLU A 123 15.56 4.74 -3.55
C GLU A 123 15.55 4.08 -4.94
N LYS A 124 16.70 3.50 -5.35
CA LYS A 124 16.81 2.77 -6.61
C LYS A 124 15.85 1.58 -6.65
N ARG A 125 15.81 0.77 -5.60
CA ARG A 125 14.91 -0.39 -5.54
C ARG A 125 13.45 0.03 -5.45
N LEU A 126 13.15 1.09 -4.70
CA LEU A 126 11.79 1.64 -4.60
C LEU A 126 11.30 2.16 -5.96
N SER A 127 12.14 2.87 -6.71
CA SER A 127 11.82 3.34 -8.06
C SER A 127 11.64 2.19 -9.05
N GLN A 128 12.48 1.15 -8.97
CA GLN A 128 12.30 -0.06 -9.78
C GLN A 128 10.99 -0.77 -9.45
N ALA A 129 10.64 -0.91 -8.17
CA ALA A 129 9.35 -1.48 -7.76
C ALA A 129 8.17 -0.66 -8.28
N GLU A 130 8.25 0.68 -8.20
CA GLU A 130 7.24 1.59 -8.76
C GLU A 130 7.00 1.34 -10.25
N ALA A 131 8.09 1.13 -11.02
CA ALA A 131 8.00 0.87 -12.45
C ALA A 131 7.31 -0.47 -12.79
N TYR A 132 7.29 -1.45 -11.87
CA TYR A 132 6.51 -2.68 -12.04
C TYR A 132 5.06 -2.52 -11.58
N VAL A 133 4.84 -1.75 -10.52
CA VAL A 133 3.52 -1.49 -9.92
C VAL A 133 2.62 -0.67 -10.86
N PHE A 134 3.19 0.29 -11.60
CA PHE A 134 2.44 1.18 -12.49
C PHE A 134 2.66 0.88 -13.99
N LYS A 135 3.13 -0.33 -14.32
CA LYS A 135 3.24 -0.82 -15.69
C LYS A 135 1.89 -1.33 -16.20
#